data_AF-H5XB51-F1
#
_entry.id   AF-H5XB51-F1
#
_cell.length_a   1.000
_cell.length_b   1.000
_cell.length_c   1.000
_cell.angle_alpha   90.00
_cell.angle_beta   90.00
_cell.angle_gamma   90.00
#
_symmetry.space_group_name_H-M   'P 1'
#
loop_
_entity.id
_entity.type
_entity.pdbx_description
1 polymer ?
#
loop_
_entity_poly.entity_id
_entity_poly.type
_entity_poly.pdbx_seq_one_letter_code
_entity_poly.pdbx_strand_id
1 'polypeptide(L)'
;MSDQPQNQTPPAESKKKRHKWPWILGGLAVVLIIIIAVVATSGSDDQQTATNGSNGDPQQAQQQPPPEQEQAQEQAEAGIGQPVRDGKFEFTVEGVERAPSVGDDAVMTEQAQGEFAILTMTVRNIGDEAQPLSDTDQYVYDAAGRQYSADSMAGLAITGNDVFLNPINPGNSVTGKVVFDVPAGTELVRAELHDSAFSDGVTVNLE
;
A
#
# COMPACT_ATOMS: atom_id res chain seq x y z
N MET A 1 -19.05 -69.00 -3.65
CA MET A 1 -19.92 -67.99 -4.29
C MET A 1 -20.11 -66.84 -3.32
N SER A 2 -19.46 -65.71 -3.58
CA SER A 2 -19.80 -64.35 -3.12
C SER A 2 -18.91 -63.37 -3.88
N ASP A 3 -19.26 -63.09 -5.14
CA ASP A 3 -18.71 -61.97 -5.90
C ASP A 3 -19.46 -60.69 -5.51
N GLN A 4 -18.75 -59.73 -4.93
CA GLN A 4 -19.26 -58.36 -4.77
C GLN A 4 -18.80 -57.51 -5.97
N PRO A 5 -19.69 -56.76 -6.63
CA PRO A 5 -19.28 -55.89 -7.73
C PRO A 5 -18.52 -54.66 -7.23
N GLN A 6 -17.36 -54.42 -7.83
CA GLN A 6 -16.51 -53.24 -7.64
C GLN A 6 -17.22 -51.98 -8.18
N ASN A 7 -17.39 -50.99 -7.31
CA ASN A 7 -17.94 -49.67 -7.64
C ASN A 7 -16.84 -48.83 -8.32
N GLN A 8 -16.87 -48.73 -9.65
CA GLN A 8 -15.97 -47.87 -10.41
C GLN A 8 -16.56 -46.46 -10.50
N THR A 9 -15.87 -45.47 -9.93
CA THR A 9 -16.15 -44.05 -10.18
C THR A 9 -15.65 -43.65 -11.58
N PRO A 10 -16.42 -42.86 -12.36
CA PRO A 10 -15.97 -42.38 -13.66
C PRO A 10 -14.84 -41.34 -13.52
N PRO A 11 -13.93 -41.22 -14.51
CA PRO A 11 -12.81 -40.28 -14.44
C PRO A 11 -13.29 -38.83 -14.55
N ALA A 12 -12.68 -37.94 -13.75
CA ALA A 12 -12.94 -36.52 -13.77
C ALA A 12 -12.49 -35.87 -15.10
N GLU A 13 -13.42 -35.21 -15.80
CA GLU A 13 -13.10 -34.41 -16.99
C GLU A 13 -12.26 -33.19 -16.62
N SER A 14 -11.09 -33.06 -17.23
CA SER A 14 -10.25 -31.86 -17.11
C SER A 14 -10.81 -30.73 -17.98
N LYS A 15 -11.32 -29.68 -17.35
CA LYS A 15 -11.75 -28.45 -18.05
C LYS A 15 -10.52 -27.73 -18.62
N LYS A 16 -10.36 -27.76 -19.95
CA LYS A 16 -9.35 -26.97 -20.69
C LYS A 16 -9.55 -25.47 -20.46
N LYS A 17 -8.48 -24.78 -20.02
CA LYS A 17 -8.41 -23.30 -19.93
C LYS A 17 -8.41 -22.69 -21.33
N ARG A 18 -9.29 -21.71 -21.56
CA ARG A 18 -9.44 -20.97 -22.82
C ARG A 18 -8.64 -19.68 -22.71
N HIS A 19 -7.70 -19.47 -23.62
CA HIS A 19 -6.78 -18.33 -23.65
C HIS A 19 -7.53 -17.03 -24.02
N LYS A 20 -7.62 -16.06 -23.09
CA LYS A 20 -8.29 -14.75 -23.32
C LYS A 20 -7.33 -13.76 -23.97
N TRP A 21 -6.99 -14.00 -25.24
CA TRP A 21 -5.95 -13.22 -25.92
C TRP A 21 -6.37 -12.50 -27.21
N PRO A 22 -7.59 -11.93 -27.26
CA PRO A 22 -7.71 -10.74 -28.12
C PRO A 22 -8.36 -9.51 -27.49
N TRP A 23 -8.62 -9.47 -26.17
CA TRP A 23 -9.29 -8.33 -25.53
C TRP A 23 -8.34 -7.20 -25.10
N ILE A 24 -7.03 -7.41 -25.13
CA ILE A 24 -6.02 -6.42 -24.72
C ILE A 24 -5.68 -5.43 -25.85
N LEU A 25 -5.92 -5.79 -27.13
CA LEU A 25 -5.71 -4.87 -28.25
C LEU A 25 -6.89 -3.91 -28.51
N GLY A 26 -8.12 -4.26 -28.07
CA GLY A 26 -9.31 -3.42 -28.29
C GLY A 26 -9.40 -2.21 -27.35
N GLY A 27 -8.95 -2.34 -26.10
CA GLY A 27 -9.01 -1.25 -25.11
C GLY A 27 -8.02 -0.11 -25.38
N LEU A 28 -6.83 -0.42 -25.93
CA LEU A 28 -5.80 0.57 -26.23
C LEU A 28 -6.22 1.51 -27.39
N ALA A 29 -7.03 1.02 -28.34
CA ALA A 29 -7.54 1.82 -29.45
C ALA A 29 -8.66 2.80 -29.04
N VAL A 30 -9.45 2.47 -28.01
CA VAL A 30 -10.52 3.35 -27.51
C VAL A 30 -9.95 4.51 -26.67
N VAL A 31 -8.89 4.26 -25.89
CA VAL A 31 -8.21 5.31 -25.10
C VAL A 31 -7.45 6.30 -26.00
N LEU A 32 -6.88 5.84 -27.12
CA LEU A 32 -6.19 6.72 -28.07
C LEU A 32 -7.16 7.65 -28.85
N ILE A 33 -8.41 7.24 -29.06
CA ILE A 33 -9.44 8.06 -29.74
C ILE A 33 -10.00 9.14 -28.79
N ILE A 34 -10.07 8.89 -27.49
CA ILE A 34 -10.57 9.88 -26.51
C ILE A 34 -9.55 11.02 -26.29
N ILE A 35 -8.26 10.76 -26.46
CA ILE A 35 -7.20 11.79 -26.30
C ILE A 35 -7.12 12.74 -27.52
N ILE A 36 -7.65 12.36 -28.69
CA ILE A 36 -7.68 13.22 -29.89
C ILE A 36 -8.94 14.12 -29.95
N ALA A 37 -9.94 13.91 -29.08
CA ALA A 37 -11.21 14.63 -29.12
C ALA A 37 -11.30 15.92 -28.27
N VAL A 38 -10.19 16.40 -27.68
CA VAL A 38 -10.17 17.64 -26.84
C VAL A 38 -9.51 18.84 -27.55
N VAL A 39 -9.08 18.71 -28.81
CA VAL A 39 -8.54 19.84 -29.59
C VAL A 39 -9.24 19.93 -30.94
N ALA A 40 -10.44 20.53 -30.96
CA ALA A 40 -10.97 21.36 -32.06
C ALA A 40 -12.50 21.53 -31.93
N THR A 41 -12.96 22.56 -31.24
CA THR A 41 -14.26 23.22 -31.51
C THR A 41 -14.22 24.68 -31.04
N SER A 42 -13.42 25.50 -31.72
CA SER A 42 -13.65 26.94 -31.79
C SER A 42 -14.64 27.21 -32.94
N GLY A 43 -15.84 27.66 -32.59
CA GLY A 43 -16.87 28.06 -33.53
C GLY A 43 -17.95 28.85 -32.81
N SER A 44 -17.87 30.18 -32.89
CA SER A 44 -18.95 31.08 -32.46
C SER A 44 -18.97 32.25 -33.41
N ASP A 45 -20.19 32.59 -33.82
CA ASP A 45 -20.59 33.25 -35.06
C ASP A 45 -20.22 34.73 -35.22
N ASP A 46 -20.40 35.15 -36.47
CA ASP A 46 -20.15 36.42 -37.15
C ASP A 46 -20.70 37.72 -36.54
N GLN A 47 -20.07 38.80 -37.02
CA GLN A 47 -20.51 40.20 -37.16
C GLN A 47 -20.48 41.12 -35.94
N GLN A 48 -19.59 42.13 -35.98
CA GLN A 48 -20.01 43.50 -36.34
C GLN A 48 -18.82 44.39 -36.76
N THR A 49 -18.99 45.03 -37.91
CA THR A 49 -18.14 46.06 -38.53
C THR A 49 -18.21 47.39 -37.77
N ALA A 50 -17.08 48.09 -37.58
CA ALA A 50 -16.94 49.54 -37.81
C ALA A 50 -15.53 50.10 -37.53
N THR A 51 -14.94 50.65 -38.60
CA THR A 51 -14.16 51.91 -38.69
C THR A 51 -12.74 52.06 -38.12
N ASN A 52 -11.85 52.43 -39.05
CA ASN A 52 -10.47 52.91 -38.90
C ASN A 52 -10.27 54.07 -37.90
N GLY A 53 -9.13 54.04 -37.20
CA GLY A 53 -8.53 55.19 -36.52
C GLY A 53 -7.10 54.89 -36.07
N SER A 54 -6.14 55.65 -36.60
CA SER A 54 -4.69 55.60 -36.30
C SER A 54 -4.34 56.27 -34.95
N ASN A 55 -3.06 56.14 -34.53
CA ASN A 55 -2.36 56.61 -33.32
C ASN A 55 -2.32 55.55 -32.19
N GLY A 56 -1.21 55.11 -31.59
CA GLY A 56 0.16 55.63 -31.48
C GLY A 56 0.50 55.89 -30.00
N ASP A 57 1.04 54.89 -29.27
CA ASP A 57 2.09 54.98 -28.23
C ASP A 57 2.38 53.59 -27.57
N PRO A 58 3.58 53.34 -27.01
CA PRO A 58 4.04 52.02 -26.55
C PRO A 58 3.85 51.80 -25.04
N GLN A 59 4.19 50.58 -24.59
CA GLN A 59 4.71 50.21 -23.26
C GLN A 59 3.79 49.37 -22.36
N GLN A 60 4.14 48.09 -22.21
CA GLN A 60 4.54 47.50 -20.93
C GLN A 60 5.09 46.08 -21.13
N ALA A 61 6.40 45.92 -20.97
CA ALA A 61 7.02 44.61 -20.77
C ALA A 61 6.74 44.16 -19.33
N GLN A 62 5.87 43.17 -19.17
CA GLN A 62 5.70 42.49 -17.90
C GLN A 62 6.83 41.47 -17.73
N GLN A 63 7.69 41.74 -16.76
CA GLN A 63 8.74 40.82 -16.31
C GLN A 63 8.06 39.67 -15.56
N GLN A 64 8.10 38.46 -16.13
CA GLN A 64 7.79 37.23 -15.40
C GLN A 64 8.88 36.99 -14.35
N PRO A 65 8.53 36.69 -13.07
CA PRO A 65 9.50 36.20 -12.12
C PRO A 65 10.09 34.86 -12.59
N PRO A 66 11.36 34.56 -12.34
CA PRO A 66 11.93 33.25 -12.61
C PRO A 66 11.13 32.16 -11.88
N PRO A 67 10.96 30.96 -12.47
CA PRO A 67 10.31 29.86 -11.78
C PRO A 67 11.15 29.47 -10.55
N GLU A 68 10.50 29.49 -9.38
CA GLU A 68 11.04 28.92 -8.15
C GLU A 68 11.39 27.46 -8.41
N GLN A 69 12.68 27.15 -8.31
CA GLN A 69 13.17 25.79 -8.30
C GLN A 69 12.73 25.17 -6.98
N GLU A 70 11.70 24.33 -7.05
CA GLU A 70 11.30 23.43 -5.98
C GLU A 70 12.47 22.47 -5.74
N GLN A 71 13.34 22.86 -4.82
CA GLN A 71 14.36 21.98 -4.28
C GLN A 71 13.61 20.85 -3.58
N ALA A 72 13.60 19.68 -4.20
CA ALA A 72 13.25 18.43 -3.53
C ALA A 72 14.21 18.29 -2.35
N GLN A 73 13.76 18.72 -1.18
CA GLN A 73 14.38 18.36 0.08
C GLN A 73 14.20 16.84 0.15
N GLU A 74 15.30 16.09 0.12
CA GLU A 74 15.32 14.71 0.60
C GLU A 74 14.78 14.77 2.04
N GLN A 75 13.48 14.52 2.17
CA GLN A 75 12.80 14.51 3.45
C GLN A 75 13.32 13.26 4.15
N ALA A 76 14.14 13.46 5.19
CA ALA A 76 14.67 12.37 5.99
C ALA A 76 13.51 11.45 6.40
N GLU A 77 13.69 10.13 6.21
CA GLU A 77 12.69 9.15 6.58
C GLU A 77 12.34 9.30 8.06
N ALA A 78 11.03 9.27 8.37
CA ALA A 78 10.57 9.37 9.75
C ALA A 78 11.06 8.16 10.55
N GLY A 79 11.49 8.37 11.80
CA GLY A 79 11.97 7.31 12.68
C GLY A 79 10.92 6.80 13.67
N ILE A 80 11.33 5.88 14.52
CA ILE A 80 10.53 5.38 15.66
C ILE A 80 9.96 6.55 16.48
N GLY A 81 8.67 6.45 16.82
CA GLY A 81 7.91 7.43 17.58
C GLY A 81 7.39 8.62 16.77
N GLN A 82 7.75 8.75 15.49
CA GLN A 82 7.19 9.78 14.60
C GLN A 82 5.97 9.25 13.85
N PRO A 83 4.89 10.03 13.74
CA PRO A 83 3.71 9.64 12.97
C PRO A 83 4.01 9.71 11.47
N VAL A 84 3.63 8.66 10.75
CA VAL A 84 3.66 8.57 9.28
C VAL A 84 2.28 8.22 8.75
N ARG A 85 2.01 8.49 7.48
CA ARG A 85 0.69 8.28 6.89
C ARG A 85 0.78 7.54 5.58
N ASP A 86 -0.16 6.63 5.41
CA ASP A 86 -0.47 6.01 4.13
C ASP A 86 -1.98 5.83 4.04
N GLY A 87 -2.55 6.24 2.90
CA GLY A 87 -3.99 6.29 2.63
C GLY A 87 -4.87 6.75 3.80
N LYS A 88 -5.60 5.82 4.44
CA LYS A 88 -6.58 6.10 5.53
C LYS A 88 -6.02 5.93 6.94
N PHE A 89 -4.75 5.57 7.09
CA PHE A 89 -4.12 5.36 8.39
C PHE A 89 -2.98 6.33 8.67
N GLU A 90 -2.86 6.70 9.94
CA GLU A 90 -1.65 7.28 10.52
C GLU A 90 -1.03 6.22 11.44
N PHE A 91 0.23 5.89 11.20
CA PHE A 91 0.99 4.88 11.94
C PHE A 91 2.06 5.55 12.79
N THR A 92 2.33 5.00 13.95
CA THR A 92 3.49 5.32 14.77
C THR A 92 4.14 4.02 15.22
N VAL A 93 5.36 3.75 14.75
CA VAL A 93 6.17 2.63 15.26
C VAL A 93 6.68 2.99 16.64
N GLU A 94 6.40 2.14 17.63
CA GLU A 94 6.81 2.35 19.02
C GLU A 94 8.16 1.68 19.32
N GLY A 95 8.46 0.58 18.63
CA GLY A 95 9.72 -0.12 18.75
C GLY A 95 9.67 -1.54 18.20
N VAL A 96 10.81 -2.22 18.24
CA VAL A 96 10.97 -3.62 17.82
C VAL A 96 11.59 -4.42 18.97
N GLU A 97 10.85 -5.41 19.46
CA GLU A 97 11.33 -6.37 20.47
C GLU A 97 11.87 -7.63 19.79
N ARG A 98 12.79 -8.34 20.46
CA ARG A 98 13.36 -9.60 19.97
C ARG A 98 13.01 -10.74 20.92
N ALA A 99 12.58 -11.87 20.39
CA ALA A 99 12.28 -13.05 21.19
C ALA A 99 12.49 -14.35 20.39
N PRO A 100 12.88 -15.46 21.03
CA PRO A 100 12.96 -16.77 20.37
C PRO A 100 11.59 -17.42 20.16
N SER A 101 10.56 -16.90 20.83
CA SER A 101 9.19 -17.44 20.85
C SER A 101 8.18 -16.35 21.21
N VAL A 102 6.92 -16.56 20.85
CA VAL A 102 5.79 -15.72 21.27
C VAL A 102 4.64 -16.59 21.77
N GLY A 103 3.74 -16.00 22.55
CA GLY A 103 2.63 -16.69 23.21
C GLY A 103 2.81 -16.79 24.73
N ASP A 104 1.70 -16.67 25.45
CA ASP A 104 1.70 -16.53 26.92
C ASP A 104 1.46 -17.86 27.66
N ASP A 105 1.04 -18.90 26.94
CA ASP A 105 0.81 -20.22 27.52
C ASP A 105 1.46 -21.34 26.69
N ALA A 106 1.72 -22.47 27.35
CA ALA A 106 2.38 -23.62 26.75
C ALA A 106 1.54 -24.34 25.67
N VAL A 107 0.30 -23.88 25.41
CA VAL A 107 -0.61 -24.49 24.44
C VAL A 107 -0.60 -23.71 23.12
N MET A 108 -0.37 -22.40 23.17
CA MET A 108 -0.32 -21.49 22.03
C MET A 108 1.03 -20.74 22.00
N THR A 109 2.14 -21.48 22.11
CA THR A 109 3.49 -20.93 21.91
C THR A 109 3.95 -21.20 20.47
N GLU A 110 4.38 -20.16 19.76
CA GLU A 110 5.06 -20.28 18.47
C GLU A 110 6.57 -20.09 18.66
N GLN A 111 7.36 -20.89 17.95
CA GLN A 111 8.82 -20.87 17.99
C GLN A 111 9.37 -20.29 16.70
N ALA A 112 10.31 -19.35 16.80
CA ALA A 112 10.98 -18.81 15.63
C ALA A 112 11.89 -19.88 14.97
N GLN A 113 11.99 -19.85 13.66
CA GLN A 113 13.01 -20.56 12.89
C GLN A 113 14.37 -19.90 13.08
N GLY A 114 14.39 -18.56 13.08
CA GLY A 114 15.54 -17.76 13.48
C GLY A 114 15.27 -17.08 14.82
N GLU A 115 14.80 -15.85 14.76
CA GLU A 115 14.42 -15.02 15.90
C GLU A 115 13.23 -14.14 15.50
N PHE A 116 12.24 -14.00 16.38
CA PHE A 116 11.13 -13.09 16.12
C PHE A 116 11.57 -11.64 16.33
N ALA A 117 11.28 -10.81 15.34
CA ALA A 117 11.20 -9.36 15.45
C ALA A 117 9.74 -8.97 15.67
N ILE A 118 9.42 -8.36 16.80
CA ILE A 118 8.06 -7.99 17.18
C ILE A 118 7.94 -6.48 17.11
N LEU A 119 7.41 -5.98 16.00
CA LEU A 119 7.22 -4.55 15.78
C LEU A 119 5.91 -4.11 16.42
N THR A 120 5.98 -3.22 17.40
CA THR A 120 4.81 -2.61 18.03
C THR A 120 4.50 -1.30 17.31
N MET A 121 3.23 -1.12 16.90
CA MET A 121 2.77 0.12 16.27
C MET A 121 1.42 0.54 16.82
N THR A 122 1.22 1.85 16.95
CA THR A 122 -0.11 2.45 17.10
C THR A 122 -0.61 2.90 15.74
N VAL A 123 -1.87 2.56 15.43
CA VAL A 123 -2.54 2.90 14.17
C VAL A 123 -3.81 3.69 14.48
N ARG A 124 -3.96 4.84 13.83
CA ARG A 124 -5.15 5.68 13.89
C ARG A 124 -5.86 5.66 12.56
N ASN A 125 -7.17 5.38 12.57
CA ASN A 125 -8.01 5.61 11.40
C ASN A 125 -8.30 7.11 11.24
N ILE A 126 -7.74 7.71 10.19
CA ILE A 126 -7.91 9.12 9.82
C ILE A 126 -8.91 9.31 8.66
N GLY A 127 -9.53 8.22 8.20
CA GLY A 127 -10.63 8.23 7.23
C GLY A 127 -11.99 8.50 7.85
N ASP A 128 -13.03 8.28 7.05
CA ASP A 128 -14.44 8.54 7.35
C ASP A 128 -15.30 7.28 7.46
N GLU A 129 -14.73 6.10 7.22
CA GLU A 129 -15.36 4.79 7.38
C GLU A 129 -14.48 3.80 8.15
N ALA A 130 -15.07 2.70 8.63
CA ALA A 130 -14.31 1.66 9.33
C ALA A 130 -13.39 0.91 8.37
N GLN A 131 -12.13 0.71 8.76
CA GLN A 131 -11.10 0.12 7.90
C GLN A 131 -10.42 -1.06 8.59
N PRO A 132 -10.31 -2.24 7.95
CA PRO A 132 -9.48 -3.33 8.46
C PRO A 132 -7.99 -2.99 8.29
N LEU A 133 -7.19 -3.35 9.29
CA LEU A 133 -5.72 -3.35 9.17
C LEU A 133 -5.26 -4.79 8.96
N SER A 134 -4.44 -5.04 7.94
CA SER A 134 -3.80 -6.34 7.73
C SER A 134 -2.34 -6.31 8.14
N ASP A 135 -1.92 -7.27 8.94
CA ASP A 135 -0.51 -7.52 9.26
C ASP A 135 0.29 -7.99 8.03
N THR A 136 -0.33 -8.74 7.12
CA THR A 136 0.33 -9.27 5.91
C THR A 136 0.74 -8.22 4.89
N ASP A 137 0.19 -7.00 5.02
CA ASP A 137 0.55 -5.84 4.22
C ASP A 137 1.72 -5.04 4.83
N GLN A 138 2.25 -5.47 5.98
CA GLN A 138 3.34 -4.78 6.67
C GLN A 138 4.65 -5.55 6.48
N TYR A 139 5.75 -4.83 6.25
CA TYR A 139 7.05 -5.42 5.96
C TYR A 139 8.17 -4.79 6.77
N VAL A 140 9.23 -5.56 7.01
CA VAL A 140 10.51 -5.04 7.52
C VAL A 140 11.65 -5.43 6.59
N TYR A 141 12.70 -4.63 6.59
CA TYR A 141 13.86 -4.84 5.73
C TYR A 141 15.16 -4.71 6.52
N ASP A 142 16.14 -5.50 6.12
CA ASP A 142 17.50 -5.39 6.63
C ASP A 142 18.38 -4.45 5.79
N ALA A 143 19.60 -4.20 6.28
CA ALA A 143 20.59 -3.35 5.63
C ALA A 143 21.01 -3.83 4.22
N ALA A 144 20.75 -5.10 3.88
CA ALA A 144 21.01 -5.64 2.55
C ALA A 144 19.78 -5.51 1.61
N GLY A 145 18.69 -4.92 2.08
CA GLY A 145 17.44 -4.74 1.34
C GLY A 145 16.59 -6.01 1.23
N ARG A 146 16.85 -7.05 2.03
CA ARG A 146 15.99 -8.24 2.06
C ARG A 146 14.71 -7.91 2.80
N GLN A 147 13.58 -8.25 2.20
CA GLN A 147 12.25 -8.08 2.76
C GLN A 147 11.84 -9.29 3.60
N TYR A 148 11.21 -9.03 4.74
CA TYR A 148 10.58 -10.05 5.58
C TYR A 148 9.08 -9.74 5.71
N SER A 149 8.25 -10.77 5.48
CA SER A 149 6.79 -10.72 5.62
C SER A 149 6.37 -11.05 7.05
N ALA A 150 5.22 -10.53 7.47
CA ALA A 150 4.63 -10.86 8.76
C ALA A 150 4.34 -12.37 8.88
N ASP A 151 4.57 -12.91 10.07
CA ASP A 151 4.11 -14.21 10.52
C ASP A 151 2.81 -14.03 11.32
N SER A 152 1.68 -14.12 10.62
CA SER A 152 0.36 -13.95 11.22
C SER A 152 0.04 -14.99 12.28
N MET A 153 0.57 -16.22 12.16
CA MET A 153 0.30 -17.26 13.15
C MET A 153 1.00 -16.93 14.48
N ALA A 154 2.26 -16.48 14.41
CA ALA A 154 2.97 -15.97 15.58
C ALA A 154 2.30 -14.72 16.16
N GLY A 155 1.82 -13.80 15.30
CA GLY A 155 1.05 -12.63 15.73
C GLY A 155 -0.23 -12.99 16.49
N LEU A 156 -0.96 -14.03 16.05
CA LEU A 156 -2.18 -14.51 16.70
C LEU A 156 -1.92 -15.23 18.03
N ALA A 157 -0.72 -15.77 18.25
CA ALA A 157 -0.35 -16.39 19.52
C ALA A 157 -0.21 -15.39 20.67
N ILE A 158 0.00 -14.10 20.37
CA ILE A 158 0.15 -13.03 21.37
C ILE A 158 -1.23 -12.65 21.95
N THR A 159 -1.40 -12.76 23.27
CA THR A 159 -2.67 -12.38 23.93
C THR A 159 -2.96 -10.89 23.72
N GLY A 160 -4.19 -10.59 23.29
CA GLY A 160 -4.66 -9.21 23.11
C GLY A 160 -4.17 -8.53 21.83
N ASN A 161 -3.60 -9.27 20.88
CA ASN A 161 -3.18 -8.75 19.57
C ASN A 161 -4.29 -8.86 18.49
N ASP A 162 -5.53 -8.55 18.86
CA ASP A 162 -6.73 -8.75 18.02
C ASP A 162 -7.02 -7.59 17.05
N VAL A 163 -6.13 -6.59 16.98
CA VAL A 163 -6.25 -5.43 16.10
C VAL A 163 -6.35 -5.81 14.61
N PHE A 164 -5.71 -6.91 14.21
CA PHE A 164 -5.72 -7.38 12.82
C PHE A 164 -6.98 -8.19 12.46
N LEU A 165 -7.85 -8.47 13.44
CA LEU A 165 -9.07 -9.26 13.27
C LEU A 165 -10.32 -8.38 13.13
N ASN A 166 -10.22 -7.10 13.47
CA ASN A 166 -11.37 -6.20 13.59
C ASN A 166 -11.12 -4.88 12.84
N PRO A 167 -12.14 -4.31 12.18
CA PRO A 167 -12.04 -2.97 11.61
C PRO A 167 -11.86 -1.90 12.68
N ILE A 168 -11.03 -0.90 12.37
CA ILE A 168 -10.81 0.29 13.18
C ILE A 168 -11.83 1.35 12.74
N ASN A 169 -12.69 1.82 13.65
CA ASN A 169 -13.64 2.90 13.34
C ASN A 169 -12.94 4.26 13.15
N PRO A 170 -13.53 5.19 12.37
CA PRO A 170 -12.99 6.54 12.18
C PRO A 170 -12.64 7.25 13.48
N GLY A 171 -11.44 7.84 13.54
CA GLY A 171 -10.95 8.59 14.69
C GLY A 171 -10.41 7.75 15.85
N ASN A 172 -10.65 6.42 15.86
CA ASN A 172 -10.08 5.54 16.86
C ASN A 172 -8.59 5.29 16.60
N SER A 173 -7.87 5.01 17.70
CA SER A 173 -6.50 4.51 17.69
C SER A 173 -6.42 3.18 18.40
N VAL A 174 -5.61 2.28 17.87
CA VAL A 174 -5.38 0.92 18.36
C VAL A 174 -3.89 0.62 18.32
N THR A 175 -3.42 -0.28 19.17
CA THR A 175 -2.01 -0.70 19.20
C THR A 175 -1.93 -2.17 18.85
N GLY A 176 -0.99 -2.52 17.97
CA GLY A 176 -0.78 -3.86 17.44
C GLY A 176 0.68 -4.27 17.46
N LYS A 177 0.90 -5.59 17.44
CA LYS A 177 2.21 -6.20 17.29
C LYS A 177 2.26 -7.02 16.00
N VAL A 178 3.10 -6.60 15.04
CA VAL A 178 3.39 -7.40 13.84
C VAL A 178 4.64 -8.21 14.11
N VAL A 179 4.57 -9.53 13.89
CA VAL A 179 5.67 -10.46 14.17
C VAL A 179 6.34 -10.86 12.86
N PHE A 180 7.66 -10.89 12.83
CA PHE A 180 8.45 -11.33 11.69
C PHE A 180 9.47 -12.38 12.15
N ASP A 181 9.58 -13.51 11.45
CA ASP A 181 10.65 -14.48 11.69
C ASP A 181 11.85 -14.15 10.79
N VAL A 182 12.95 -13.73 11.40
CA VAL A 182 14.16 -13.30 10.69
C VAL A 182 15.36 -14.14 11.13
N PRO A 183 16.42 -14.27 10.30
CA PRO A 183 17.66 -14.89 10.76
C PRO A 183 18.16 -14.24 12.05
N ALA A 184 18.61 -15.04 13.02
CA ALA A 184 19.11 -14.52 14.29
C ALA A 184 20.23 -13.48 14.07
N GLY A 185 20.15 -12.35 14.79
CA GLY A 185 21.10 -11.25 14.64
C GLY A 185 20.90 -10.38 13.38
N THR A 186 19.76 -10.49 12.71
CA THR A 186 19.41 -9.59 11.59
C THR A 186 19.20 -8.16 12.11
N GLU A 187 19.98 -7.23 11.56
CA GLU A 187 19.78 -5.79 11.74
C GLU A 187 18.67 -5.31 10.79
N LEU A 188 17.53 -4.92 11.37
CA LEU A 188 16.40 -4.34 10.63
C LEU A 188 16.55 -2.82 10.62
N VAL A 189 16.52 -2.22 9.44
CA VAL A 189 16.80 -0.79 9.25
C VAL A 189 15.57 0.02 8.88
N ARG A 190 14.54 -0.63 8.32
CA ARG A 190 13.28 0.04 8.00
C ARG A 190 12.06 -0.88 8.10
N ALA A 191 10.92 -0.28 8.40
CA ALA A 191 9.60 -0.84 8.22
C ALA A 191 8.89 -0.14 7.05
N GLU A 192 8.06 -0.89 6.32
CA GLU A 192 7.19 -0.37 5.27
C GLU A 192 5.76 -0.72 5.65
N LEU A 193 4.94 0.33 5.84
CA LEU A 193 3.62 0.24 6.42
C LEU A 193 2.57 0.63 5.38
N HIS A 194 1.51 -0.17 5.29
CA HIS A 194 0.48 -0.01 4.29
C HIS A 194 -0.91 0.06 4.91
N ASP A 195 -1.76 0.94 4.37
CA ASP A 195 -3.18 0.96 4.65
C ASP A 195 -3.92 -0.25 4.04
N SER A 196 -3.39 -0.79 2.94
CA SER A 196 -3.94 -1.90 2.19
C SER A 196 -2.89 -2.47 1.23
N ALA A 197 -3.10 -3.71 0.79
CA ALA A 197 -2.27 -4.38 -0.22
C ALA A 197 -2.06 -3.62 -1.56
N PHE A 198 -2.78 -2.53 -1.81
CA PHE A 198 -2.71 -1.74 -3.04
C PHE A 198 -2.20 -0.31 -2.83
N SER A 199 -1.89 0.08 -1.59
CA SER A 199 -1.35 1.40 -1.31
C SER A 199 0.14 1.49 -1.68
N ASP A 200 0.62 2.72 -1.84
CA ASP A 200 2.03 2.98 -2.11
C ASP A 200 2.91 2.68 -0.88
N GLY A 201 2.33 2.68 0.31
CA GLY A 201 3.02 2.44 1.57
C GLY A 201 3.79 3.65 2.08
N VAL A 202 4.29 3.54 3.30
CA VAL A 202 5.16 4.54 3.93
C VAL A 202 6.29 3.89 4.72
N THR A 203 7.49 4.44 4.59
CA THR A 203 8.69 3.92 5.25
C THR A 203 8.92 4.58 6.62
N VAL A 204 9.34 3.77 7.58
CA VAL A 204 9.83 4.21 8.90
C VAL A 204 11.24 3.67 9.12
N ASN A 205 12.19 4.53 9.46
CA ASN A 205 13.53 4.14 9.86
C ASN A 205 13.53 3.52 11.26
N LEU A 206 14.21 2.39 11.43
CA LEU A 206 14.26 1.59 12.66
C LEU A 206 15.60 1.68 13.42
N GLU A 207 16.57 2.44 12.92
CA GLU A 207 17.93 2.61 13.49
C GLU A 207 17.99 3.65 14.62
#